data_AF-A0A2I2KTF4-F1
#
_entry.id   AF-A0A2I2KTF4-F1
#
_cell.length_a   1.000
_cell.length_b   1.000
_cell.length_c   1.000
_cell.angle_alpha   90.00
_cell.angle_beta   90.00
_cell.angle_gamma   90.00
#
_symmetry.space_group_name_H-M   'P 1'
#
loop_
_entity.id
_entity.type
_entity.pdbx_description
1 polymer ?
#
loop_
_entity_poly.entity_id
_entity_poly.type
_entity_poly.pdbx_seq_one_letter_code
_entity_poly.pdbx_strand_id
1 'polypeptide(L)' 'MLEVTTDKAPVHPRLLDELLPEACHVDAARKNNWIEADHGRLKARLRPMRGLNASAPSRPSAPDTAG' A
#
# COMPACT_ATOMS: atom_id res chain seq x y z
N MET A 1 13.07 -13.87 25.60
CA MET A 1 12.41 -12.61 25.23
C MET A 1 12.11 -12.69 23.75
N LEU A 2 10.84 -12.82 23.38
CA LEU A 2 10.43 -12.95 21.99
C LEU A 2 10.18 -11.56 21.41
N GLU A 3 10.77 -11.25 20.26
CA GLU A 3 10.52 -10.01 19.54
C GLU A 3 9.53 -10.29 18.41
N VAL A 4 8.38 -9.62 18.45
CA VAL A 4 7.34 -9.78 17.43
C VAL A 4 7.23 -8.48 16.65
N THR A 5 7.68 -8.53 15.40
CA THR A 5 7.56 -7.42 14.45
C THR A 5 6.28 -7.57 13.65
N THR A 6 5.37 -6.62 13.79
CA THR A 6 4.18 -6.51 12.94
C THR A 6 3.95 -5.06 12.55
N ASP A 7 3.06 -4.84 11.58
CA ASP A 7 2.72 -3.50 11.14
C ASP A 7 1.98 -2.71 12.23
N LYS A 8 1.81 -1.40 12.02
CA LYS A 8 1.10 -0.51 12.95
C LYS A 8 -0.42 -0.71 12.95
N ALA A 9 -0.95 -1.84 12.49
CA ALA A 9 -2.39 -2.04 12.56
C ALA A 9 -2.83 -2.10 14.04
N PRO A 10 -3.89 -1.37 14.41
CA PRO A 10 -4.31 -1.19 15.81
C PRO A 10 -4.80 -2.50 16.47
N VAL A 11 -4.98 -3.56 15.68
CA VAL A 11 -5.35 -4.89 16.14
C VAL A 11 -4.19 -5.66 16.77
N HIS A 12 -2.96 -5.40 16.33
CA HIS A 12 -1.80 -6.18 16.72
C HIS A 12 -1.36 -5.98 18.18
N PRO A 13 -1.29 -4.75 18.72
CA PRO A 13 -0.85 -4.57 20.11
C PRO A 13 -1.71 -5.34 21.11
N ARG A 14 -3.04 -5.29 20.94
CA ARG A 14 -3.98 -6.02 21.81
C ARG A 14 -3.85 -7.53 21.69
N LEU A 15 -3.75 -8.03 20.46
CA LEU A 15 -3.55 -9.46 20.21
C LEU A 15 -2.22 -9.96 20.76
N LEU A 16 -1.16 -9.16 20.65
CA LEU A 16 0.15 -9.51 21.18
C LEU A 16 0.19 -9.47 22.71
N ASP A 17 -0.47 -8.49 23.34
CA ASP A 17 -0.61 -8.45 24.80
C ASP A 17 -1.41 -9.65 25.34
N GLU A 18 -2.42 -10.13 24.61
CA GLU A 18 -3.24 -11.28 25.00
C GLU A 18 -2.53 -12.63 24.77
N LEU A 19 -1.86 -12.81 23.63
CA LEU A 19 -1.23 -14.07 23.25
C LEU A 19 0.19 -14.20 23.83
N LEU A 20 0.95 -13.12 23.86
CA LEU A 20 2.34 -13.10 24.27
C LEU A 20 2.65 -11.84 25.12
N PRO A 21 2.20 -11.80 26.38
CA PRO A 21 2.44 -10.67 27.28
C PRO A 21 3.94 -10.43 27.59
N GLU A 22 4.81 -11.39 27.32
CA GLU A 22 6.27 -11.29 27.50
C GLU A 22 7.01 -10.88 26.21
N ALA A 23 6.29 -10.69 25.09
CA ALA A 23 6.89 -10.29 23.83
C ALA A 23 7.04 -8.76 23.75
N CYS A 24 8.22 -8.30 23.33
CA CYS A 24 8.40 -6.90 22.99
C CYS A 24 7.85 -6.68 21.59
N HIS A 25 6.74 -5.94 21.46
CA HIS A 25 6.20 -5.59 20.17
C HIS A 25 7.00 -4.43 19.55
N VAL A 26 7.62 -4.69 18.40
CA VAL A 26 8.40 -3.70 17.66
C VAL A 26 7.63 -3.31 16.40
N ASP A 27 7.14 -2.08 16.35
CA ASP A 27 6.39 -1.49 15.24
C ASP A 27 7.29 -0.64 14.30
N ALA A 28 8.59 -0.92 14.34
CA ALA A 28 9.63 -0.10 13.70
C ALA A 28 9.48 -0.04 12.18
N ALA A 29 9.98 1.06 11.63
CA ALA A 29 9.94 1.48 10.21
C ALA A 29 10.68 0.54 9.25
N ARG A 30 10.21 -0.70 9.12
CA ARG A 30 10.66 -1.65 8.11
C ARG A 30 10.21 -1.17 6.72
N LYS A 31 10.82 -1.68 5.64
CA LYS A 31 10.53 -1.33 4.24
C LYS A 31 9.03 -1.15 3.92
N ASN A 32 8.15 -1.99 4.48
CA ASN A 32 6.71 -1.87 4.26
C ASN A 32 6.12 -0.55 4.78
N ASN A 33 6.60 -0.01 5.90
CA ASN A 33 6.14 1.29 6.40
C ASN A 33 6.50 2.44 5.44
N TRP A 34 7.63 2.34 4.74
CA TRP A 34 7.99 3.30 3.70
C TRP A 34 7.11 3.16 2.46
N ILE A 35 6.81 1.92 2.03
CA ILE A 35 5.87 1.63 0.94
C ILE A 35 4.46 2.15 1.29
N GLU A 36 3.97 1.93 2.51
CA GLU A 36 2.67 2.43 2.96
C GLU A 36 2.64 3.97 3.07
N ALA A 37 3.73 4.59 3.52
CA ALA A 37 3.85 6.05 3.54
C ALA A 37 3.87 6.64 2.13
N ASP A 38 4.58 6.00 1.19
CA ASP A 38 4.59 6.38 -0.23
C ASP A 38 3.19 6.19 -0.85
N HIS A 39 2.53 5.06 -0.60
CA HIS A 39 1.16 4.80 -1.01
C HIS A 39 0.19 5.84 -0.44
N GLY A 40 0.35 6.25 0.82
CA GLY A 40 -0.43 7.33 1.43
C GLY A 40 -0.23 8.67 0.71
N ARG A 41 1.03 9.02 0.39
CA ARG A 41 1.36 10.23 -0.39
C ARG A 41 0.81 10.15 -1.82
N LEU A 42 0.92 9.00 -2.47
CA LEU A 42 0.36 8.77 -3.80
C LEU A 42 -1.17 8.93 -3.78
N LYS A 43 -1.86 8.29 -2.82
CA LYS A 43 -3.31 8.44 -2.64
C LYS A 43 -3.74 9.87 -2.33
N ALA A 44 -2.94 10.64 -1.59
CA ALA A 44 -3.23 12.05 -1.31
C ALA A 44 -3.04 12.95 -2.54
N ARG A 45 -2.10 12.62 -3.42
CA ARG A 45 -1.86 13.34 -4.69
C ARG A 45 -2.90 12.98 -5.75
N LEU A 46 -3.40 11.75 -5.73
CA LEU A 46 -4.47 11.32 -6.61
C LEU A 46 -5.79 11.92 -6.12
N ARG A 47 -6.51 12.62 -7.00
CA ARG A 47 -7.91 12.96 -6.72
C ARG A 47 -8.69 11.65 -6.58
N PRO A 48 -9.67 11.55 -5.67
CA PRO A 48 -10.49 10.35 -5.53
C PRO A 48 -11.04 9.94 -6.90
N MET A 49 -10.53 8.83 -7.43
CA MET A 49 -10.90 8.35 -8.76
C MET A 49 -12.26 7.65 -8.70
N ARG A 50 -13.31 8.36 -8.27
CA ARG A 50 -14.68 7.89 -8.51
C ARG A 50 -14.97 8.08 -9.98
N GLY A 51 -15.02 6.99 -10.74
CA GLY A 51 -15.46 6.97 -12.14
C GLY A 51 -14.37 6.83 -13.20
N LEU A 52 -13.14 6.43 -12.87
CA LEU A 52 -12.09 6.19 -13.87
C LEU A 52 -12.30 4.85 -14.63
N ASN A 53 -13.36 4.78 -15.42
CA ASN A 53 -13.49 3.83 -16.52
C ASN A 53 -13.32 4.62 -17.82
N ALA A 54 -12.11 5.08 -18.09
CA ALA A 54 -11.78 5.66 -19.38
C ALA A 54 -10.30 5.39 -19.68
N SER A 55 -9.95 4.11 -19.84
CA SER A 55 -8.83 3.78 -20.71
C SER A 55 -9.24 4.21 -22.11
N ALA A 56 -8.77 5.37 -22.57
CA ALA A 56 -8.87 5.72 -23.97
C ALA A 56 -8.25 4.56 -24.77
N PRO A 57 -8.94 4.00 -25.79
CA PRO A 57 -8.32 2.99 -26.63
C PRO A 57 -7.09 3.62 -27.28
N SER A 58 -5.97 2.90 -27.23
CA SER A 58 -4.77 3.24 -28.00
C SER A 58 -5.20 3.50 -29.44
N ARG A 59 -4.98 4.72 -29.93
CA ARG A 59 -5.29 5.10 -31.33
C ARG A 59 -4.72 4.02 -32.24
N PRO A 60 -5.53 3.34 -33.08
CA PRO A 60 -4.97 2.43 -34.07
C PRO A 60 -4.07 3.25 -35.00
N SER A 61 -2.85 2.76 -35.21
CA SER A 61 -1.93 3.29 -36.22
C SER A 61 -2.66 3.37 -37.55
N ALA A 62 -2.54 4.51 -38.23
CA ALA A 62 -3.16 4.75 -39.54
C ALA A 62 -2.76 3.63 -40.54
N PRO A 63 -3.64 3.25 -41.48
CA PRO A 63 -3.25 2.34 -42.54
C PRO A 63 -2.24 3.03 -43.46
N ASP A 64 -1.10 2.37 -43.68
CA ASP A 64 -0.11 2.77 -44.67
C ASP A 64 -0.81 2.96 -46.03
N THR A 65 -0.84 4.22 -46.48
CA THR A 65 -1.21 4.55 -47.86
C THR A 65 0.07 4.81 -48.64
N ALA A 66 0.55 3.79 -49.33
CA ALA A 66 1.48 3.86 -50.46
C ALA A 66 1.44 2.46 -51.11
N GLY A 67 1.20 2.26 -52.40
CA GLY A 67 1.46 3.09 -53.57
C GLY A 67 1.99 2.12 -54.62
#